data_AF-A0A0A2KTG5-F1
#
_entry.id   AF-A0A0A2KTG5-F1
#
_cell.length_a   1.000
_cell.length_b   1.000
_cell.length_c   1.000
_cell.angle_alpha   90.00
_cell.angle_beta   90.00
_cell.angle_gamma   90.00
#
_symmetry.space_group_name_H-M   'P 1'
#
loop_
_entity.id
_entity.type
_entity.pdbx_description
1 polymer ?
#
loop_
_entity_poly.entity_id
_entity_poly.type
_entity_poly.pdbx_seq_one_letter_code
_entity_poly.pdbx_strand_id
1 'polypeptide(L)'
;MGSVYTKGLSSFPFTHAAVELLRHNFQLSIQSSSHDTHITEWEDQMLGCLFSISVVVQESISVLSNGDSATLTGPNILDGLEISLRHSRHVWGRSTHNLRSILYESLTRLFAEGEFKVNYVMDLVQVLGTLSLEARQGVEKCLLNLLYCLGNHDSRSSSRLLIDDGWSPDSLLSSMHGH
;
A
#
# COMPACT_ATOMS: atom_id res chain seq x y z
N MET A 1 8.98 -7.77 -22.46
CA MET A 1 7.61 -7.58 -21.94
C MET A 1 7.67 -7.68 -20.42
N GLY A 2 7.05 -6.71 -19.73
CA GLY A 2 7.32 -6.34 -18.34
C GLY A 2 7.04 -7.43 -17.28
N SER A 3 8.01 -7.64 -16.38
CA SER A 3 7.91 -8.61 -15.28
C SER A 3 6.85 -8.21 -14.24
N VAL A 4 6.62 -6.91 -14.01
CA VAL A 4 5.63 -6.43 -13.01
C VAL A 4 4.20 -6.63 -13.52
N TYR A 5 3.94 -6.40 -14.82
CA TYR A 5 2.61 -6.64 -15.42
C TYR A 5 2.24 -8.12 -15.53
N THR A 6 3.23 -9.02 -15.60
CA THR A 6 2.99 -10.46 -15.84
C THR A 6 3.13 -11.32 -14.58
N LYS A 7 3.90 -10.87 -13.59
CA LYS A 7 4.05 -11.57 -12.30
C LYS A 7 3.42 -10.83 -11.13
N GLY A 8 3.19 -9.52 -11.23
CA GLY A 8 2.64 -8.74 -10.13
C GLY A 8 3.56 -8.67 -8.90
N LEU A 9 3.02 -8.31 -7.73
CA LEU A 9 3.74 -8.33 -6.45
C LEU A 9 4.13 -9.74 -5.99
N SER A 10 3.66 -10.81 -6.65
CA SER A 10 4.07 -12.19 -6.30
C SER A 10 5.58 -12.43 -6.42
N SER A 11 6.28 -11.63 -7.23
CA SER A 11 7.74 -11.67 -7.34
C SER A 11 8.48 -10.97 -6.20
N PHE A 12 7.75 -10.29 -5.31
CA PHE A 12 8.26 -9.47 -4.23
C PHE A 12 7.65 -9.94 -2.91
N PRO A 13 8.07 -11.12 -2.39
CA PRO A 13 7.43 -11.77 -1.24
C PRO A 13 7.45 -10.92 0.04
N PHE A 14 8.45 -10.07 0.27
CA PHE A 14 8.48 -9.22 1.45
C PHE A 14 7.54 -8.02 1.31
N THR A 15 7.43 -7.46 0.10
CA THR A 15 6.42 -6.44 -0.22
C THR A 15 5.01 -7.01 -0.12
N HIS A 16 4.76 -8.22 -0.64
CA HIS A 16 3.48 -8.92 -0.47
C HIS A 16 3.16 -9.17 1.00
N ALA A 17 4.12 -9.67 1.79
CA ALA A 17 3.94 -9.92 3.22
C ALA A 17 3.69 -8.64 4.03
N ALA A 18 4.17 -7.48 3.55
CA ALA A 18 3.82 -6.18 4.14
C ALA A 18 2.36 -5.82 3.87
N VAL A 19 1.88 -6.01 2.64
CA VAL A 19 0.46 -5.82 2.28
C VAL A 19 -0.45 -6.78 3.05
N GLU A 20 -0.04 -8.04 3.25
CA GLU A 20 -0.78 -9.00 4.08
C GLU A 20 -0.89 -8.58 5.55
N LEU A 21 0.21 -8.07 6.13
CA LEU A 21 0.20 -7.53 7.50
C LEU A 21 -0.81 -6.37 7.62
N LEU A 22 -0.78 -5.44 6.66
CA LEU A 22 -1.70 -4.31 6.61
C LEU A 22 -3.15 -4.80 6.51
N ARG A 23 -3.43 -5.74 5.60
CA ARG A 23 -4.77 -6.33 5.44
C ARG A 23 -5.27 -6.99 6.72
N HIS A 24 -4.42 -7.77 7.40
CA HIS A 24 -4.79 -8.42 8.64
C HIS A 24 -5.14 -7.40 9.73
N ASN A 25 -4.32 -6.37 9.91
CA ASN A 25 -4.57 -5.31 10.88
C ASN A 25 -5.85 -4.53 10.57
N PHE A 26 -6.12 -4.27 9.30
CA PHE A 26 -7.34 -3.61 8.85
C PHE A 26 -8.61 -4.44 9.14
N GLN A 27 -8.56 -5.76 8.95
CA GLN A 27 -9.69 -6.64 9.29
C GLN A 27 -9.96 -6.67 10.80
N LEU A 28 -8.90 -6.70 11.61
CA LEU A 28 -9.01 -6.63 13.07
C LEU A 28 -9.62 -5.30 13.53
N SER A 29 -9.24 -4.18 12.91
CA SER A 29 -9.76 -2.86 13.32
C SER A 29 -11.27 -2.74 13.06
N ILE A 30 -11.75 -3.17 11.90
CA ILE A 30 -13.19 -3.20 11.56
C ILE A 30 -13.98 -4.02 12.59
N GLN A 31 -13.45 -5.16 13.02
CA GLN A 31 -14.14 -6.05 13.97
C GLN A 31 -14.15 -5.50 15.40
N SER A 32 -13.18 -4.64 15.75
CA SER A 32 -12.95 -4.21 17.13
C SER A 32 -13.79 -3.01 17.60
N SER A 33 -14.75 -2.51 16.79
CA SER A 33 -15.50 -1.23 16.89
C SER A 33 -15.75 -0.61 18.28
N SER A 34 -14.71 -0.24 19.02
CA SER A 34 -14.79 0.53 20.25
C SER A 34 -14.08 1.85 20.00
N HIS A 35 -14.90 2.91 19.88
CA HIS A 35 -14.47 4.30 19.73
C HIS A 35 -13.41 4.67 20.76
N ASP A 36 -12.17 4.86 20.32
CA ASP A 36 -11.12 5.44 21.15
C ASP A 36 -10.13 6.26 20.32
N THR A 37 -9.53 7.26 20.95
CA THR A 37 -8.63 8.26 20.34
C THR A 37 -7.37 7.63 19.71
N HIS A 38 -7.07 6.38 20.04
CA HIS A 38 -6.00 5.56 19.44
C HIS A 38 -6.31 5.09 18.01
N ILE A 39 -7.57 5.17 17.55
CA ILE A 39 -7.96 4.78 16.19
C ILE A 39 -7.27 5.68 15.15
N THR A 40 -7.25 6.99 15.38
CA THR A 40 -6.72 7.95 14.40
C THR A 40 -5.23 7.76 14.12
N GLU A 41 -4.42 7.52 15.14
CA GLU A 41 -2.97 7.32 14.95
C GLU A 41 -2.68 6.02 14.18
N TRP A 42 -3.44 4.95 14.46
CA TRP A 42 -3.30 3.69 13.75
C TRP A 42 -3.71 3.82 12.27
N GLU A 43 -4.79 4.55 11.97
CA GLU A 43 -5.26 4.82 10.60
C GLU A 43 -4.24 5.65 9.82
N ASP A 44 -3.68 6.69 10.42
CA ASP A 44 -2.64 7.50 9.79
C ASP A 44 -1.40 6.65 9.46
N GLN A 45 -1.05 5.72 10.37
CA GLN A 45 0.04 4.78 10.13
C GLN A 45 -0.28 3.81 8.99
N MET A 46 -1.50 3.29 8.93
CA MET A 46 -2.00 2.38 7.90
C MET A 46 -2.01 3.05 6.52
N LEU A 47 -2.63 4.23 6.40
CA LEU A 47 -2.65 5.04 5.18
C LEU A 47 -1.24 5.41 4.72
N GLY A 48 -0.36 5.83 5.64
CA GLY A 48 1.03 6.14 5.31
C GLY A 48 1.77 4.93 4.71
N CYS A 49 1.53 3.73 5.23
CA CYS A 49 2.10 2.50 4.65
C CYS A 49 1.53 2.22 3.25
N LEU A 50 0.20 2.27 3.10
CA LEU A 50 -0.47 1.98 1.83
C LEU A 50 -0.01 2.95 0.74
N PHE A 51 -0.01 4.25 1.02
CA PHE A 51 0.46 5.25 0.06
C PHE A 51 1.93 5.08 -0.30
N SER A 52 2.80 4.78 0.67
CA SER A 52 4.23 4.56 0.40
C SER A 52 4.44 3.39 -0.56
N ILE A 53 3.78 2.26 -0.32
CA ILE A 53 3.84 1.09 -1.20
C ILE A 53 3.24 1.42 -2.57
N SER A 54 2.10 2.11 -2.62
CA SER A 54 1.46 2.54 -3.86
C SER A 54 2.37 3.45 -4.70
N VAL A 55 3.05 4.41 -4.09
CA VAL A 55 4.00 5.31 -4.78
C VAL A 55 5.14 4.51 -5.40
N VAL A 56 5.75 3.57 -4.65
CA VAL A 56 6.84 2.74 -5.18
C VAL A 56 6.36 1.87 -6.36
N VAL A 57 5.18 1.26 -6.22
CA VAL A 57 4.59 0.42 -7.26
C VAL A 57 4.25 1.23 -8.51
N GLN A 58 3.62 2.40 -8.35
CA GLN A 58 3.25 3.29 -9.45
C GLN A 58 4.48 3.77 -10.22
N GLU A 59 5.52 4.23 -9.52
CA GLU A 59 6.78 4.68 -10.15
C GLU A 59 7.48 3.53 -10.89
N SER A 60 7.50 2.33 -10.30
CA SER A 60 8.09 1.16 -10.95
C SER A 60 7.34 0.76 -12.23
N ILE A 61 6.01 0.94 -12.26
CA ILE A 61 5.19 0.72 -13.46
C ILE A 61 5.43 1.81 -14.51
N SER A 62 5.49 3.08 -14.10
CA SER A 62 5.73 4.23 -14.99
C SER A 62 7.07 4.14 -15.71
N VAL A 63 8.15 3.82 -15.00
CA VAL A 63 9.49 3.62 -15.59
C VAL A 63 9.47 2.50 -16.63
N LEU A 64 8.74 1.42 -16.36
CA LEU A 64 8.63 0.29 -17.29
C LEU A 64 7.80 0.62 -18.54
N SER A 65 6.76 1.44 -18.40
CA SER A 65 5.87 1.85 -19.49
C SER A 65 6.53 2.82 -20.47
N ASN A 66 7.43 3.68 -19.98
CA ASN A 66 8.06 4.72 -20.80
C ASN A 66 9.14 4.17 -21.76
N GLY A 67 9.46 2.89 -21.71
CA GLY A 67 10.24 2.21 -22.75
C GLY A 67 11.68 2.70 -22.90
N ASP A 68 12.20 3.53 -22.00
CA ASP A 68 13.58 4.00 -21.98
C ASP A 68 14.54 2.84 -21.61
N SER A 69 14.76 1.98 -22.60
CA SER A 69 15.67 0.84 -22.54
C SER A 69 17.14 1.26 -22.37
N ALA A 70 17.46 2.56 -22.39
CA ALA A 70 18.81 3.10 -22.24
C ALA A 70 19.28 3.24 -20.78
N THR A 71 18.39 3.11 -19.78
CA THR A 71 18.70 3.28 -18.35
C THR A 71 18.38 2.05 -17.49
N LEU A 72 18.33 0.85 -18.09
CA LEU A 72 18.18 -0.44 -17.39
C LEU A 72 19.31 -0.77 -16.38
N THR A 73 20.29 0.13 -16.22
CA THR A 73 21.38 0.03 -15.24
C THR A 73 21.03 0.67 -13.88
N GLY A 74 19.88 1.32 -13.74
CA GLY A 74 19.38 1.79 -12.44
C GLY A 74 18.73 0.65 -11.66
N PRO A 75 18.95 0.54 -10.33
CA PRO A 75 18.26 -0.45 -9.51
C PRO A 75 16.75 -0.21 -9.60
N ASN A 76 16.01 -1.24 -10.00
CA ASN A 76 14.55 -1.21 -10.00
C ASN A 76 14.05 -0.86 -8.59
N ILE A 77 13.28 0.23 -8.49
CA ILE A 77 12.85 0.82 -7.22
C ILE A 77 12.13 -0.22 -6.35
N LEU A 78 11.32 -1.08 -6.98
CA LEU A 78 10.61 -2.15 -6.29
C LEU A 78 11.55 -3.25 -5.76
N ASP A 79 12.64 -3.56 -6.48
CA ASP A 79 13.68 -4.47 -5.98
C ASP A 79 14.40 -3.86 -4.77
N GLY A 80 14.65 -2.54 -4.79
CA GLY A 80 15.23 -1.82 -3.66
C GLY A 80 14.33 -1.80 -2.42
N LEU A 81 13.02 -1.64 -2.61
CA LEU A 81 12.03 -1.76 -1.53
C LEU A 81 12.02 -3.18 -0.97
N GLU A 82 11.98 -4.19 -1.84
CA GLU A 82 11.97 -5.60 -1.45
C GLU A 82 13.20 -5.99 -0.62
N ILE A 83 14.39 -5.51 -1.00
CA ILE A 83 15.62 -5.69 -0.22
C ILE A 83 15.52 -5.00 1.15
N SER A 84 15.00 -3.77 1.20
CA SER A 84 14.84 -3.01 2.44
C SER A 84 13.89 -3.72 3.42
N LEU A 85 12.76 -4.22 2.92
CA LEU A 85 11.78 -4.97 3.69
C LEU A 85 12.33 -6.33 4.15
N ARG A 86 13.13 -7.01 3.31
CA ARG A 86 13.79 -8.27 3.66
C ARG A 86 14.73 -8.10 4.86
N HIS A 87 15.64 -7.13 4.80
CA HIS A 87 16.64 -6.91 5.85
C HIS A 87 16.01 -6.53 7.20
N SER A 88 14.87 -5.84 7.16
CA SER A 88 14.19 -5.31 8.34
C SER A 88 12.99 -6.17 8.80
N ARG A 89 12.76 -7.35 8.21
CA ARG A 89 11.57 -8.21 8.47
C ARG A 89 11.28 -8.46 9.94
N HIS A 90 12.32 -8.64 10.75
CA HIS A 90 12.20 -8.88 12.19
C HIS A 90 11.66 -7.66 12.97
N VAL A 91 11.81 -6.44 12.44
CA VAL A 91 11.39 -5.18 13.05
C VAL A 91 9.94 -4.85 12.71
N TRP A 92 9.56 -4.97 11.44
CA TRP A 92 8.24 -4.56 10.97
C TRP A 92 7.19 -5.66 10.97
N GLY A 93 7.57 -6.94 10.99
CA GLY A 93 6.65 -8.07 10.80
C GLY A 93 5.49 -8.16 11.82
N ARG A 94 5.49 -7.34 12.87
CA ARG A 94 4.45 -7.26 13.90
C ARG A 94 4.01 -5.83 14.23
N SER A 95 4.48 -4.81 13.50
CA SER A 95 4.23 -3.41 13.83
C SER A 95 4.05 -2.56 12.58
N THR A 96 2.83 -2.06 12.37
CA THR A 96 2.51 -1.09 11.30
C THR A 96 3.34 0.18 11.46
N HIS A 97 3.55 0.66 12.69
CA HIS A 97 4.39 1.82 12.96
C HIS A 97 5.82 1.63 12.42
N ASN A 98 6.45 0.51 12.76
CA ASN A 98 7.81 0.20 12.29
C ASN A 98 7.85 0.02 10.77
N LEU A 99 6.83 -0.63 10.20
CA LEU A 99 6.68 -0.76 8.75
C LEU A 99 6.66 0.62 8.09
N ARG A 100 5.87 1.57 8.60
CA ARG A 100 5.82 2.94 8.08
C ARG A 100 7.18 3.62 8.13
N SER A 101 7.89 3.54 9.25
CA SER A 101 9.22 4.14 9.39
C SER A 101 10.20 3.59 8.36
N ILE A 102 10.21 2.27 8.15
CA ILE A 102 11.05 1.61 7.13
C ILE A 102 10.64 2.01 5.71
N LEU A 103 9.34 2.17 5.46
CA LEU A 103 8.85 2.63 4.16
C LEU A 103 9.29 4.06 3.88
N TYR A 104 9.19 4.97 4.85
CA TYR A 104 9.64 6.36 4.69
C TYR A 104 11.15 6.44 4.47
N GLU A 105 11.93 5.68 5.24
CA GLU A 105 13.38 5.58 5.02
C GLU A 105 13.71 4.97 3.65
N SER A 106 12.89 4.03 3.16
CA SER A 106 13.06 3.48 1.82
C SER A 106 12.73 4.53 0.75
N LEU A 107 11.69 5.35 0.93
CA LEU A 107 11.38 6.44 0.00
C LEU A 107 12.52 7.46 -0.08
N THR A 108 13.08 7.89 1.06
CA THR A 108 14.21 8.84 1.06
C THR A 108 15.45 8.29 0.36
N ARG A 109 15.67 6.98 0.45
CA ARG A 109 16.84 6.32 -0.15
C ARG A 109 16.67 5.96 -1.62
N LEU A 110 15.47 5.57 -2.04
CA LEU A 110 15.21 5.01 -3.37
C LEU A 110 14.94 6.08 -4.43
N PHE A 111 14.54 7.29 -4.02
CA PHE A 111 14.24 8.39 -4.93
C PHE A 111 15.22 9.54 -4.74
N ALA A 112 15.65 10.16 -5.84
CA ALA A 112 16.50 11.36 -5.80
C ALA A 112 15.83 12.51 -5.02
N GLU A 113 14.51 12.63 -5.13
CA GLU A 113 13.67 13.58 -4.39
C GLU A 113 12.89 12.87 -3.26
N GLY A 114 13.56 11.96 -2.56
CA GLY A 114 12.88 11.08 -1.61
C GLY A 114 12.23 11.78 -0.41
N GLU A 115 12.80 12.90 0.06
CA GLU A 115 12.14 13.75 1.07
C GLU A 115 10.82 14.34 0.56
N PHE A 116 10.77 14.76 -0.70
CA PHE A 116 9.54 15.24 -1.33
C PHE A 116 8.50 14.12 -1.42
N LYS A 117 8.91 12.88 -1.74
CA LYS A 117 8.00 11.73 -1.75
C LYS A 117 7.43 11.42 -0.36
N VAL A 118 8.25 11.51 0.69
CA VAL A 118 7.76 11.34 2.07
C VAL A 118 6.78 12.44 2.45
N ASN A 119 7.09 13.71 2.16
CA ASN A 119 6.19 14.83 2.42
C ASN A 119 4.88 14.67 1.64
N TYR A 120 4.94 14.27 0.37
CA TYR A 120 3.75 13.98 -0.42
C TYR A 120 2.86 12.91 0.23
N VAL A 121 3.45 11.82 0.75
CA VAL A 121 2.69 10.79 1.47
C VAL A 121 2.08 11.36 2.75
N MET A 122 2.82 12.15 3.52
CA MET A 122 2.32 12.79 4.74
C MET A 122 1.16 13.76 4.45
N ASP A 123 1.26 14.55 3.38
CA ASP A 123 0.20 15.46 2.93
C ASP A 123 -1.05 14.69 2.53
N LEU A 124 -0.92 13.56 1.82
CA LEU A 124 -2.05 12.69 1.49
C LEU A 124 -2.76 12.14 2.73
N VAL A 125 -1.98 11.68 3.72
CA VAL A 125 -2.53 11.22 5.00
C VAL A 125 -3.26 12.36 5.72
N GLN A 126 -2.66 13.54 5.78
CA GLN A 126 -3.26 14.72 6.42
C GLN A 126 -4.56 15.15 5.72
N VAL A 127 -4.58 15.17 4.39
CA VAL A 127 -5.78 15.47 3.60
C VAL A 127 -6.87 14.45 3.91
N LEU A 128 -6.56 13.16 3.91
CA LEU A 128 -7.53 12.13 4.26
C LEU A 128 -8.00 12.25 5.72
N GLY A 129 -7.14 12.70 6.63
CA GLY A 129 -7.48 12.98 8.04
C GLY A 129 -8.60 14.01 8.20
N THR A 130 -8.88 14.82 7.17
CA THR A 130 -10.03 15.75 7.17
C THR A 130 -11.36 15.11 6.77
N LEU A 131 -11.33 13.89 6.22
CA LEU A 131 -12.50 13.17 5.77
C LEU A 131 -13.14 12.34 6.90
N SER A 132 -14.37 11.89 6.67
CA SER A 132 -15.03 10.98 7.60
C SER A 132 -14.27 9.67 7.76
N LEU A 133 -14.52 8.99 8.88
CA LEU A 133 -13.96 7.67 9.16
C LEU A 133 -14.27 6.67 8.03
N GLU A 134 -15.50 6.69 7.54
CA GLU A 134 -15.99 5.81 6.48
C GLU A 134 -15.24 6.07 5.17
N ALA A 135 -15.00 7.33 4.83
CA ALA A 135 -14.25 7.71 3.63
C ALA A 135 -12.79 7.25 3.72
N ARG A 136 -12.13 7.45 4.87
CA ARG A 136 -10.76 6.98 5.10
C ARG A 136 -10.66 5.45 4.99
N GLN A 137 -11.54 4.73 5.66
CA GLN A 137 -11.61 3.27 5.56
C GLN A 137 -11.93 2.81 4.14
N GLY A 138 -12.77 3.53 3.40
CA GLY A 138 -13.04 3.27 1.98
C GLY A 138 -11.78 3.35 1.13
N VAL A 139 -10.93 4.36 1.37
CA VAL A 139 -9.63 4.50 0.69
C VAL A 139 -8.68 3.37 1.08
N GLU A 140 -8.56 3.03 2.36
CA GLU A 140 -7.73 1.91 2.83
C GLU A 140 -8.14 0.59 2.16
N LYS A 141 -9.44 0.29 2.12
CA LYS A 141 -10.01 -0.88 1.43
C LYS A 141 -9.64 -0.89 -0.04
N CYS A 142 -9.81 0.25 -0.72
CA CYS A 142 -9.51 0.38 -2.15
C CYS A 142 -8.02 0.09 -2.43
N LEU A 143 -7.12 0.73 -1.69
CA LEU A 143 -5.67 0.55 -1.86
C LEU A 143 -5.23 -0.87 -1.54
N LEU A 144 -5.74 -1.47 -0.46
CA LEU A 144 -5.47 -2.87 -0.11
C LEU A 144 -5.91 -3.82 -1.23
N ASN A 145 -7.11 -3.63 -1.79
CA ASN A 145 -7.61 -4.45 -2.88
C ASN A 145 -6.74 -4.30 -4.13
N LEU A 146 -6.36 -3.08 -4.50
CA LEU A 146 -5.48 -2.84 -5.64
C LEU A 146 -4.12 -3.52 -5.46
N LEU A 147 -3.46 -3.31 -4.33
CA LEU A 147 -2.16 -3.90 -4.02
C LEU A 147 -2.22 -5.43 -3.92
N TYR A 148 -3.26 -5.97 -3.30
CA TYR A 148 -3.44 -7.41 -3.16
C TYR A 148 -3.76 -8.10 -4.51
N CYS A 149 -4.57 -7.48 -5.36
CA CYS A 149 -4.83 -7.94 -6.73
C CYS A 149 -3.56 -7.92 -7.58
N LEU A 150 -2.72 -6.89 -7.43
CA LEU A 150 -1.40 -6.87 -8.05
C LEU A 150 -0.53 -8.02 -7.54
N GLY A 151 -0.69 -8.48 -6.30
CA GLY A 151 0.05 -9.61 -5.74
C GLY A 151 -0.42 -11.00 -6.18
N ASN A 152 -1.70 -11.16 -6.50
CA ASN A 152 -2.32 -12.45 -6.78
C ASN A 152 -2.88 -12.50 -8.20
N HIS A 153 -2.00 -12.76 -9.17
CA HIS A 153 -2.34 -12.84 -10.61
C HIS A 153 -2.94 -14.21 -11.02
N ASP A 154 -3.32 -15.07 -10.08
CA ASP A 154 -4.10 -16.26 -10.40
C ASP A 154 -5.54 -15.84 -10.68
N SER A 155 -5.90 -15.75 -11.96
CA SER A 155 -7.22 -15.39 -12.48
C SER A 155 -8.38 -16.23 -11.92
N ARG A 156 -8.06 -17.39 -11.33
CA ARG A 156 -9.02 -18.29 -10.67
C ARG A 156 -9.30 -17.94 -9.20
N SER A 157 -8.40 -17.20 -8.57
CA SER A 157 -8.46 -16.77 -7.16
C SER A 157 -8.93 -15.32 -7.02
N SER A 158 -8.66 -14.45 -8.01
CA SER A 158 -9.20 -13.08 -8.05
C SER A 158 -10.74 -13.07 -8.03
N SER A 159 -11.39 -14.10 -8.59
CA SER A 159 -12.86 -14.25 -8.58
C SER A 159 -13.43 -14.87 -7.29
N ARG A 160 -12.60 -15.49 -6.43
CA ARG A 160 -13.05 -16.12 -5.18
C ARG A 160 -12.74 -15.31 -3.92
N LEU A 161 -11.83 -14.33 -4.03
CA LEU A 161 -11.41 -13.43 -2.95
C LEU A 161 -11.75 -11.96 -3.21
N LEU A 162 -12.47 -11.66 -4.29
CA LEU A 162 -13.49 -10.61 -4.23
C LEU A 162 -14.56 -11.13 -3.28
N ILE A 163 -14.25 -11.02 -1.99
CA ILE A 163 -15.10 -11.50 -0.94
C ILE A 163 -16.46 -10.84 -1.12
N ASP A 164 -17.48 -11.68 -1.25
CA ASP A 164 -18.90 -11.39 -1.21
C ASP A 164 -19.32 -10.87 0.19
N ASP A 165 -18.62 -9.84 0.69
CA ASP A 165 -18.82 -9.22 2.00
C ASP A 165 -19.47 -7.82 1.83
N GLY A 166 -19.98 -7.48 0.65
CA GLY A 166 -20.44 -6.12 0.32
C GLY A 166 -19.30 -5.13 0.01
N TRP A 167 -18.22 -5.62 -0.60
CA TRP A 167 -17.04 -4.83 -1.01
C TRP A 167 -17.12 -4.43 -2.49
N SER A 168 -18.34 -4.24 -3.01
CA SER A 168 -18.52 -3.78 -4.37
C SER A 168 -18.07 -2.32 -4.49
N PRO A 169 -17.63 -1.88 -5.69
CA PRO A 169 -17.42 -0.47 -5.97
C PRO A 169 -18.62 0.40 -5.56
N ASP A 170 -19.84 -0.13 -5.69
CA ASP A 170 -21.08 0.55 -5.30
C ASP A 170 -21.19 0.77 -3.78
N SER A 171 -20.76 -0.19 -2.96
CA SER A 171 -20.72 -0.04 -1.50
C SER A 171 -19.67 0.98 -1.05
N LEU A 172 -18.54 1.07 -1.77
CA LEU A 172 -17.53 2.11 -1.55
C LEU A 172 -18.06 3.50 -1.92
N LEU A 173 -18.68 3.64 -3.09
CA LEU A 173 -19.28 4.90 -3.54
C LEU A 173 -20.44 5.34 -2.64
N SER A 174 -21.21 4.39 -2.11
CA SER A 174 -22.29 4.66 -1.15
C SER A 174 -21.77 5.06 0.24
N SER A 175 -20.50 4.82 0.57
CA SER A 175 -19.89 5.31 1.82
C SER A 175 -19.39 6.75 1.71
N MET A 176 -19.19 7.24 0.48
CA MET A 176 -18.75 8.60 0.17
C MET A 176 -19.95 9.55 0.03
N HIS A 177 -20.67 9.80 1.11
CA HIS A 177 -21.66 10.89 1.12
C HIS A 177 -20.99 12.19 1.57
N GLY A 178 -20.95 13.18 0.67
CA GLY A 178 -20.54 14.55 1.01
C GLY A 178 -21.52 15.17 2.00
N HIS A 179 -20.99 15.90 2.99
CA HIS A 179 -21.77 16.82 3.82
C HIS A 179 -21.88 18.18 3.13
#